data_AF-A0A7J2YW83-F1
#
_entry.id   AF-A0A7J2YW83-F1
#
_cell.length_a   1.000
_cell.length_b   1.000
_cell.length_c   1.000
_cell.angle_alpha   90.00
_cell.angle_beta   90.00
_cell.angle_gamma   90.00
#
_symmetry.space_group_name_H-M   'P 1'
#
loop_
_entity.id
_entity.type
_entity.pdbx_description
1 polymer ?
#
loop_
_entity_poly.entity_id
_entity_poly.type
_entity_poly.pdbx_seq_one_letter_code
_entity_poly.pdbx_strand_id
1 'polypeptide(L)'
;MSGKNTALFLIFTLTLMSTLAVIDSANGLIDNTWTSKAPMNQARAGLGVASVNGKIYALGGSTTTAQGSEIVGTNEEYDPQTDIWTYKASMPTPRMAFAVAVFQNKIYCFGGTTDYLYGYSNVNEVYDPATDTWQTMMPSPTARRGLQADVVNDKIYLIGGLPHGTVNEVYDPATNSWSTKVSMPINAGFASAVVDNKIYSVGSYGRSVYHEDIGGNLTEMASVTQIYNPENNSWNKGAPPPSIINGAGGGSALALATSGQMAPKRVYILSQSSTIYNYSLQIYNPEDNTWSYGADLSAVCDYASGGVINDKLYVIGGVNRDTSTEDWYYGITIPSAANEEYTPLGYGTIIPQGSSTPTSETAEPSNLIIPVATVLTVAAIVIGVTAIVYFKKHRHNR
;
A
#
# COMPACT_ATOMS: atom_id res chain seq x y z
N MET A 1 40.62 33.58 38.73
CA MET A 1 39.37 34.35 38.57
C MET A 1 38.81 34.05 37.19
N SER A 2 37.89 33.10 37.11
CA SER A 2 37.28 32.60 35.87
C SER A 2 35.88 32.08 36.23
N GLY A 3 34.92 32.29 35.33
CA GLY A 3 33.61 31.68 35.38
C GLY A 3 32.50 32.62 35.88
N LYS A 4 31.74 33.18 34.93
CA LYS A 4 30.29 33.48 34.97
C LYS A 4 29.95 34.49 33.85
N ASN A 5 29.99 34.07 32.59
CA ASN A 5 29.39 34.84 31.47
C ASN A 5 28.86 33.95 30.33
N THR A 6 28.66 32.65 30.57
CA THR A 6 28.25 31.69 29.52
C THR A 6 26.80 31.20 29.63
N ALA A 7 26.00 31.74 30.56
CA ALA A 7 24.64 31.25 30.82
C ALA A 7 23.51 32.13 30.23
N LEU A 8 23.82 33.32 29.68
CA LEU A 8 22.79 34.27 29.22
C LEU A 8 22.60 34.32 27.70
N PHE A 9 23.50 33.72 26.92
CA PHE A 9 23.40 33.64 25.45
C PHE A 9 22.73 32.35 24.94
N LEU A 10 22.41 31.41 25.83
CA LEU A 10 21.79 30.11 25.50
C LEU A 10 20.26 30.09 25.68
N ILE A 11 19.66 31.19 26.16
CA ILE A 11 18.21 31.29 26.43
C ILE A 11 17.51 32.17 25.37
N PHE A 12 18.25 32.89 24.53
CA PHE A 12 17.67 33.76 23.48
C PHE A 12 17.69 33.15 22.07
N THR A 13 18.29 31.98 21.88
CA THR A 13 18.25 31.22 20.62
C THR A 13 17.24 30.06 20.64
N LEU A 14 16.54 29.81 21.76
CA LEU A 14 15.54 28.73 21.88
C LEU A 14 14.07 29.21 21.79
N THR A 15 13.82 30.51 21.66
CA THR A 15 12.47 31.08 21.55
C THR A 15 12.15 31.67 20.17
N LEU A 16 13.09 31.56 19.21
CA LEU A 16 12.84 31.89 17.80
C LEU A 16 12.90 30.68 16.84
N MET A 17 13.09 29.46 17.37
CA MET A 17 12.92 28.19 16.64
C MET A 17 11.65 27.43 17.03
N SER A 18 10.85 27.95 17.96
CA SER A 18 9.62 27.32 18.44
C SER A 18 8.34 28.01 17.96
N THR A 19 8.43 29.07 17.15
CA THR A 19 7.26 29.72 16.53
C THR A 19 7.05 29.36 15.05
N LEU A 20 7.88 28.49 14.47
CA LEU A 20 7.64 27.88 13.14
C LEU A 20 7.05 26.46 13.23
N ALA A 21 6.76 25.94 14.42
CA ALA A 21 6.24 24.58 14.63
C ALA A 21 4.84 24.52 15.29
N VAL A 22 4.11 25.64 15.36
CA VAL A 22 2.79 25.69 16.05
C VAL A 22 1.69 26.29 15.18
N ILE A 23 1.83 26.26 13.85
CA ILE A 23 0.72 26.64 12.94
C ILE A 23 0.16 25.44 12.13
N ASP A 24 0.84 24.29 12.11
CA ASP A 24 0.30 23.13 11.37
C ASP A 24 -0.68 22.27 12.19
N SER A 25 -0.65 22.36 13.52
CA SER A 25 -1.50 21.54 14.39
C SER A 25 -2.92 22.05 14.58
N ALA A 26 -3.30 23.17 13.93
CA ALA A 26 -4.65 23.71 14.03
C ALA A 26 -5.62 23.15 12.96
N ASN A 27 -5.11 22.46 11.92
CA ASN A 27 -5.90 21.74 10.90
C ASN A 27 -5.23 20.42 10.42
N GLY A 28 -4.20 19.93 11.12
CA GLY A 28 -3.21 18.98 10.61
C GLY A 28 -3.76 17.66 10.09
N LEU A 29 -3.87 17.52 8.77
CA LEU A 29 -4.06 16.24 8.10
C LEU A 29 -2.74 15.46 8.23
N ILE A 30 -2.75 14.38 9.03
CA ILE A 30 -1.62 13.46 9.12
C ILE A 30 -1.64 12.63 7.84
N ASP A 31 -0.64 12.82 6.98
CA ASP A 31 -0.49 12.13 5.70
C ASP A 31 0.88 11.49 5.58
N ASN A 32 1.06 10.65 4.56
CA ASN A 32 2.30 9.90 4.33
C ASN A 32 2.76 9.08 5.56
N THR A 33 1.84 8.42 6.25
CA THR A 33 2.13 7.64 7.47
C THR A 33 1.51 6.26 7.43
N TRP A 34 2.18 5.32 8.08
CA TRP A 34 1.67 3.98 8.38
C TRP A 34 1.03 3.94 9.77
N THR A 35 -0.01 3.13 9.94
CA THR A 35 -0.67 2.86 11.22
C THR A 35 -1.07 1.40 11.27
N SER A 36 -0.58 0.69 12.28
CA SER A 36 -0.99 -0.70 12.53
C SER A 36 -2.43 -0.77 13.02
N LYS A 37 -3.15 -1.76 12.51
CA LYS A 37 -4.54 -2.08 12.85
C LYS A 37 -4.63 -3.46 13.51
N ALA A 38 -5.83 -3.88 13.89
CA ALA A 38 -6.04 -5.23 14.40
C ALA A 38 -5.52 -6.28 13.41
N PRO A 39 -4.69 -7.23 13.86
CA PRO A 39 -4.16 -8.28 13.01
C PRO A 39 -5.26 -9.29 12.63
N MET A 40 -5.08 -9.99 11.51
CA MET A 40 -5.93 -11.13 11.12
C MET A 40 -5.96 -12.19 12.23
N ASN A 41 -7.03 -13.00 12.27
CA ASN A 41 -7.11 -14.10 13.22
C ASN A 41 -6.13 -15.24 12.87
N GLN A 42 -5.82 -15.41 11.57
CA GLN A 42 -4.85 -16.38 11.09
C GLN A 42 -3.76 -15.68 10.26
N ALA A 43 -2.50 -15.91 10.62
CA ALA A 43 -1.36 -15.39 9.88
C ALA A 43 -1.21 -16.10 8.52
N ARG A 44 -1.08 -15.33 7.43
CA ARG A 44 -1.05 -15.88 6.07
C ARG A 44 -0.13 -15.11 5.13
N ALA A 45 0.47 -15.83 4.19
CA ALA A 45 1.29 -15.30 3.11
C ALA A 45 0.76 -15.75 1.74
N GLY A 46 1.07 -15.00 0.68
CA GLY A 46 0.63 -15.33 -0.69
C GLY A 46 -0.90 -15.37 -0.83
N LEU A 47 -1.60 -14.71 0.08
CA LEU A 47 -3.04 -14.55 0.10
C LEU A 47 -3.50 -13.53 -0.95
N GLY A 48 -4.78 -13.60 -1.31
CA GLY A 48 -5.46 -12.56 -2.08
C GLY A 48 -6.15 -11.56 -1.15
N VAL A 49 -6.12 -10.28 -1.48
CA VAL A 49 -6.83 -9.23 -0.73
C VAL A 49 -7.75 -8.45 -1.66
N ALA A 50 -8.95 -8.14 -1.19
CA ALA A 50 -9.93 -7.34 -1.92
C ALA A 50 -10.62 -6.32 -1.01
N SER A 51 -11.01 -5.19 -1.57
CA SER A 51 -11.81 -4.18 -0.90
C SER A 51 -13.21 -4.15 -1.49
N VAL A 52 -14.22 -4.43 -0.67
CA VAL A 52 -15.64 -4.42 -1.09
C VAL A 52 -16.48 -3.71 -0.04
N ASN A 53 -17.31 -2.76 -0.47
CA ASN A 53 -18.25 -2.05 0.41
C ASN A 53 -17.62 -1.46 1.69
N GLY A 54 -16.40 -0.91 1.57
CA GLY A 54 -15.69 -0.31 2.71
C GLY A 54 -15.06 -1.31 3.69
N LYS A 55 -14.97 -2.58 3.30
CA LYS A 55 -14.33 -3.66 4.09
C LYS A 55 -13.21 -4.31 3.31
N ILE A 56 -12.29 -4.96 4.01
CA ILE A 56 -11.21 -5.76 3.42
C ILE A 56 -11.54 -7.24 3.56
N TYR A 57 -11.29 -8.03 2.52
CA TYR A 57 -11.36 -9.50 2.56
C TYR A 57 -9.98 -10.06 2.31
N ALA A 58 -9.54 -10.97 3.18
CA ALA A 58 -8.28 -11.69 3.10
C ALA A 58 -8.56 -13.17 2.81
N LEU A 59 -8.10 -13.64 1.65
CA LEU A 59 -8.56 -14.87 1.01
C LEU A 59 -7.39 -15.84 0.79
N GLY A 60 -7.58 -17.09 1.19
CA GLY A 60 -6.63 -18.17 0.95
C GLY A 60 -5.21 -17.85 1.45
N GLY A 61 -4.20 -18.37 0.75
CA GLY A 61 -2.80 -18.22 1.12
C GLY A 61 -2.24 -19.44 1.86
N SER A 62 -1.02 -19.30 2.37
CA SER A 62 -0.35 -20.31 3.18
C SER A 62 -0.22 -19.88 4.64
N THR A 63 -0.47 -20.80 5.56
CA THR A 63 -0.25 -20.67 7.02
C THR A 63 0.73 -21.73 7.50
N THR A 64 1.20 -21.62 8.75
CA THR A 64 1.96 -22.66 9.44
C THR A 64 1.11 -23.33 10.52
N THR A 65 1.18 -24.65 10.60
CA THR A 65 0.54 -25.49 11.64
C THR A 65 1.60 -26.31 12.38
N ALA A 66 1.17 -27.07 13.40
CA ALA A 66 2.05 -28.03 14.09
C ALA A 66 2.58 -29.13 13.15
N GLN A 67 1.92 -29.37 12.03
CA GLN A 67 2.26 -30.38 11.02
C GLN A 67 3.08 -29.81 9.86
N GLY A 68 3.34 -28.49 9.85
CA GLY A 68 4.07 -27.79 8.80
C GLY A 68 3.23 -26.76 8.05
N SER A 69 3.71 -26.33 6.89
CA SER A 69 3.03 -25.34 6.05
C SER A 69 1.78 -25.92 5.38
N GLU A 70 0.69 -25.16 5.40
CA GLU A 70 -0.62 -25.57 4.87
C GLU A 70 -1.18 -24.47 3.96
N ILE A 71 -1.66 -24.85 2.78
CA ILE A 71 -2.42 -23.95 1.89
C ILE A 71 -3.87 -24.02 2.33
N VAL A 72 -4.45 -22.86 2.64
CA VAL A 72 -5.79 -22.76 3.20
C VAL A 72 -6.74 -22.05 2.24
N GLY A 73 -8.03 -22.32 2.40
CA GLY A 73 -9.12 -21.58 1.75
C GLY A 73 -9.71 -20.50 2.64
N THR A 74 -9.14 -20.23 3.82
CA THR A 74 -9.71 -19.30 4.81
C THR A 74 -10.05 -17.95 4.20
N ASN A 75 -11.22 -17.42 4.55
CA ASN A 75 -11.67 -16.08 4.18
C ASN A 75 -11.96 -15.30 5.46
N GLU A 76 -11.36 -14.12 5.61
CA GLU A 76 -11.63 -13.21 6.72
C GLU A 76 -12.00 -11.83 6.20
N GLU A 77 -13.01 -11.22 6.82
CA GLU A 77 -13.47 -9.86 6.57
C GLU A 77 -13.00 -8.95 7.70
N TYR A 78 -12.33 -7.85 7.35
CA TYR A 78 -11.96 -6.77 8.26
C TYR A 78 -12.88 -5.58 8.07
N ASP A 79 -13.42 -5.09 9.18
CA ASP A 79 -14.19 -3.85 9.24
C ASP A 79 -13.33 -2.74 9.86
N PRO A 80 -12.87 -1.74 9.07
CA PRO A 80 -12.07 -0.63 9.56
C PRO A 80 -12.77 0.28 10.58
N GLN A 81 -14.11 0.25 10.66
CA GLN A 81 -14.87 1.06 11.62
C GLN A 81 -14.80 0.47 13.02
N THR A 82 -14.82 -0.86 13.11
CA THR A 82 -14.77 -1.57 14.39
C THR A 82 -13.38 -2.09 14.73
N ASP A 83 -12.45 -2.09 13.77
CA ASP A 83 -11.11 -2.67 13.89
C ASP A 83 -11.15 -4.16 14.29
N ILE A 84 -12.02 -4.93 13.62
CA ILE A 84 -12.28 -6.35 13.93
C ILE A 84 -12.26 -7.19 12.66
N TRP A 85 -11.67 -8.38 12.77
CA TRP A 85 -11.71 -9.44 11.76
C TRP A 85 -12.77 -10.50 12.08
N THR A 86 -13.54 -10.91 11.07
CA THR A 86 -14.57 -11.96 11.18
C THR A 86 -14.36 -13.03 10.11
N TYR A 87 -14.44 -14.31 10.47
CA TYR A 87 -14.40 -15.40 9.50
C TYR A 87 -15.64 -15.42 8.59
N LYS A 88 -15.41 -15.70 7.31
CA LYS A 88 -16.41 -15.82 6.25
C LYS A 88 -16.33 -17.20 5.58
N ALA A 89 -17.23 -17.49 4.65
CA ALA A 89 -17.19 -18.75 3.91
C ALA A 89 -15.84 -18.92 3.19
N SER A 90 -15.18 -20.04 3.47
CA SER A 90 -13.88 -20.38 2.88
C SER A 90 -14.00 -20.65 1.37
N MET A 91 -12.92 -20.35 0.65
CA MET A 91 -12.74 -20.70 -0.75
C MET A 91 -12.96 -22.21 -0.96
N PRO A 92 -13.72 -22.63 -2.00
CA PRO A 92 -13.92 -24.04 -2.33
C PRO A 92 -12.61 -24.76 -2.66
N THR A 93 -11.70 -24.05 -3.34
CA THR A 93 -10.37 -24.56 -3.69
C THR A 93 -9.29 -23.78 -2.92
N PRO A 94 -8.71 -24.33 -1.84
CA PRO A 94 -7.57 -23.75 -1.13
C PRO A 94 -6.40 -23.47 -2.07
N ARG A 95 -5.92 -22.21 -2.10
CA ARG A 95 -4.82 -21.80 -2.98
C ARG A 95 -4.12 -20.55 -2.50
N MET A 96 -2.91 -20.34 -3.00
CA MET A 96 -2.11 -19.12 -2.80
C MET A 96 -1.60 -18.59 -4.14
N ALA A 97 -1.02 -17.39 -4.15
CA ALA A 97 -0.46 -16.71 -5.33
C ALA A 97 -1.45 -16.62 -6.52
N PHE A 98 -2.73 -16.47 -6.20
CA PHE A 98 -3.81 -16.24 -7.17
C PHE A 98 -4.07 -14.74 -7.32
N ALA A 99 -4.68 -14.33 -8.42
CA ALA A 99 -5.07 -12.94 -8.63
C ALA A 99 -6.48 -12.68 -8.11
N VAL A 100 -6.71 -11.45 -7.64
CA VAL A 100 -7.99 -11.00 -7.10
C VAL A 100 -8.44 -9.74 -7.83
N ALA A 101 -9.71 -9.72 -8.23
CA ALA A 101 -10.36 -8.54 -8.79
C ALA A 101 -11.74 -8.34 -8.16
N VAL A 102 -12.12 -7.08 -7.95
CA VAL A 102 -13.45 -6.72 -7.45
C VAL A 102 -14.27 -6.15 -8.60
N PHE A 103 -15.37 -6.80 -8.93
CA PHE A 103 -16.30 -6.35 -9.97
C PHE A 103 -17.74 -6.48 -9.48
N GLN A 104 -18.50 -5.39 -9.58
CA GLN A 104 -19.91 -5.32 -9.13
C GLN A 104 -20.12 -5.89 -7.70
N ASN A 105 -19.27 -5.47 -6.76
CA ASN A 105 -19.27 -5.90 -5.36
C ASN A 105 -19.04 -7.40 -5.12
N LYS A 106 -18.50 -8.12 -6.11
CA LYS A 106 -18.08 -9.51 -5.98
C LYS A 106 -16.58 -9.64 -6.14
N ILE A 107 -16.00 -10.66 -5.50
CA ILE A 107 -14.57 -10.89 -5.49
C ILE A 107 -14.26 -12.09 -6.38
N TYR A 108 -13.56 -11.85 -7.48
CA TYR A 108 -13.15 -12.88 -8.41
C TYR A 108 -11.71 -13.31 -8.11
N CYS A 109 -11.49 -14.61 -8.00
CA CYS A 109 -10.21 -15.22 -7.64
C CYS A 109 -9.72 -16.15 -8.76
N PHE A 110 -8.61 -15.80 -9.41
CA PHE A 110 -8.11 -16.47 -10.61
C PHE A 110 -6.75 -17.15 -10.42
N GLY A 111 -6.63 -18.37 -10.93
CA GLY A 111 -5.37 -19.10 -10.97
C GLY A 111 -4.79 -19.37 -9.59
N GLY A 112 -3.46 -19.35 -9.46
CA GLY A 112 -2.71 -19.63 -8.24
C GLY A 112 -2.10 -21.03 -8.21
N THR A 113 -1.71 -21.47 -7.02
CA THR A 113 -1.22 -22.84 -6.77
C THR A 113 -1.96 -23.48 -5.60
N THR A 114 -2.25 -24.77 -5.74
CA THR A 114 -2.87 -25.63 -4.72
C THR A 114 -1.83 -26.50 -4.00
N ASP A 115 -0.56 -26.41 -4.39
CA ASP A 115 0.55 -27.13 -3.78
C ASP A 115 1.81 -26.26 -3.67
N TYR A 116 2.81 -26.77 -2.94
CA TYR A 116 4.12 -26.13 -2.76
C TYR A 116 5.16 -26.57 -3.81
N LEU A 117 4.79 -27.43 -4.76
CA LEU A 117 5.70 -28.12 -5.69
C LEU A 117 5.61 -27.58 -7.13
N TYR A 118 5.35 -26.28 -7.27
CA TYR A 118 5.27 -25.57 -8.57
C TYR A 118 3.96 -25.80 -9.34
N GLY A 119 2.86 -26.15 -8.68
CA GLY A 119 1.54 -26.22 -9.29
C GLY A 119 1.09 -24.90 -9.94
N TYR A 120 0.31 -25.04 -11.01
CA TYR A 120 -0.39 -23.94 -11.67
C TYR A 120 -1.86 -24.29 -11.77
N SER A 121 -2.73 -23.36 -11.41
CA SER A 121 -4.17 -23.50 -11.49
C SER A 121 -4.75 -22.54 -12.54
N ASN A 122 -5.85 -22.95 -13.16
CA ASN A 122 -6.71 -22.09 -13.98
C ASN A 122 -8.09 -21.87 -13.34
N VAL A 123 -8.25 -22.22 -12.06
CA VAL A 123 -9.51 -22.08 -11.34
C VAL A 123 -9.94 -20.61 -11.33
N ASN A 124 -11.24 -20.41 -11.57
CA ASN A 124 -11.91 -19.12 -11.48
C ASN A 124 -13.12 -19.30 -10.55
N GLU A 125 -13.09 -18.64 -9.40
CA GLU A 125 -14.16 -18.68 -8.42
C GLU A 125 -14.52 -17.26 -8.01
N VAL A 126 -15.81 -17.00 -7.81
CA VAL A 126 -16.32 -15.72 -7.38
C VAL A 126 -16.97 -15.86 -6.01
N TYR A 127 -16.62 -14.96 -5.09
CA TYR A 127 -17.25 -14.81 -3.80
C TYR A 127 -18.24 -13.65 -3.83
N ASP A 128 -19.41 -13.89 -3.26
CA ASP A 128 -20.44 -12.88 -3.04
C ASP A 128 -20.51 -12.54 -1.54
N PRO A 129 -19.96 -11.38 -1.12
CA PRO A 129 -20.01 -10.95 0.27
C PRO A 129 -21.43 -10.75 0.83
N ALA A 130 -22.41 -10.45 -0.03
CA ALA A 130 -23.78 -10.19 0.41
C ALA A 130 -24.49 -11.48 0.86
N THR A 131 -24.17 -12.60 0.23
CA THR A 131 -24.76 -13.91 0.55
C THR A 131 -23.80 -14.84 1.30
N ASP A 132 -22.53 -14.46 1.42
CA ASP A 132 -21.46 -15.27 2.00
C ASP A 132 -21.30 -16.64 1.29
N THR A 133 -21.33 -16.61 -0.05
CA THR A 133 -21.28 -17.82 -0.88
C THR A 133 -20.28 -17.71 -2.01
N TRP A 134 -19.80 -18.88 -2.47
CA TRP A 134 -18.90 -19.01 -3.60
C TRP A 134 -19.61 -19.63 -4.81
N GLN A 135 -19.14 -19.26 -6.00
CA GLN A 135 -19.55 -19.85 -7.27
C GLN A 135 -18.32 -20.12 -8.14
N THR A 136 -18.28 -21.28 -8.78
CA THR A 136 -17.27 -21.60 -9.81
C THR A 136 -17.68 -20.98 -11.15
N MET A 137 -16.72 -20.34 -11.81
CA MET A 137 -16.89 -19.67 -13.10
C MET A 137 -16.06 -20.38 -14.18
N MET A 138 -16.12 -19.91 -15.42
CA MET A 138 -15.34 -20.49 -16.52
C MET A 138 -13.84 -20.36 -16.19
N PRO A 139 -13.08 -21.48 -16.16
CA PRO A 139 -11.66 -21.45 -15.83
C PRO A 139 -10.87 -20.66 -16.87
N SER A 140 -9.73 -20.08 -16.48
CA SER A 140 -8.88 -19.35 -17.41
C SER A 140 -8.30 -20.27 -18.50
N PRO A 141 -8.04 -19.75 -19.72
CA PRO A 141 -7.44 -20.54 -20.79
C PRO A 141 -6.05 -21.07 -20.44
N THR A 142 -5.29 -20.30 -19.67
CA THR A 142 -3.97 -20.70 -19.18
C THR A 142 -3.96 -20.85 -17.65
N ALA A 143 -3.38 -21.95 -17.17
CA ALA A 143 -3.11 -22.15 -15.75
C ALA A 143 -1.87 -21.34 -15.36
N ARG A 144 -2.00 -20.47 -14.35
CA ARG A 144 -0.95 -19.53 -13.97
C ARG A 144 -0.94 -19.26 -12.47
N ARG A 145 0.22 -18.88 -11.92
CA ARG A 145 0.38 -18.36 -10.56
C ARG A 145 1.15 -17.05 -10.56
N GLY A 146 0.95 -16.23 -9.54
CA GLY A 146 1.55 -14.90 -9.42
C GLY A 146 1.11 -13.95 -10.54
N LEU A 147 -0.03 -14.21 -11.18
CA LEU A 147 -0.65 -13.28 -12.13
C LEU A 147 -1.36 -12.14 -11.40
N GLN A 148 -1.75 -11.10 -12.13
CA GLN A 148 -2.57 -10.00 -11.63
C GLN A 148 -3.92 -9.92 -12.32
N ALA A 149 -4.91 -9.33 -11.65
CA ALA A 149 -6.25 -9.16 -12.17
C ALA A 149 -6.71 -7.69 -12.03
N ASP A 150 -6.91 -7.04 -13.17
CA ASP A 150 -7.20 -5.61 -13.26
C ASP A 150 -8.56 -5.36 -13.90
N VAL A 151 -9.43 -4.60 -13.22
CA VAL A 151 -10.77 -4.29 -13.75
C VAL A 151 -10.75 -3.01 -14.56
N VAL A 152 -11.10 -3.10 -15.84
CA VAL A 152 -11.25 -1.94 -16.73
C VAL A 152 -12.41 -2.15 -17.69
N ASN A 153 -13.25 -1.13 -17.89
CA ASN A 153 -14.35 -1.13 -18.85
C ASN A 153 -15.24 -2.39 -18.76
N ASP A 154 -15.67 -2.73 -17.54
CA ASP A 154 -16.50 -3.90 -17.21
C ASP A 154 -15.90 -5.27 -17.56
N LYS A 155 -14.58 -5.35 -17.73
CA LYS A 155 -13.83 -6.59 -17.95
C LYS A 155 -12.73 -6.75 -16.92
N ILE A 156 -12.28 -7.99 -16.74
CA ILE A 156 -11.16 -8.32 -15.85
C ILE A 156 -9.99 -8.82 -16.69
N TYR A 157 -8.89 -8.09 -16.65
CA TYR A 157 -7.66 -8.37 -17.38
C TYR A 157 -6.71 -9.18 -16.49
N LEU A 158 -6.30 -10.35 -16.97
CA LEU A 158 -5.33 -11.23 -16.31
C LEU A 158 -3.96 -11.12 -16.99
N ILE A 159 -3.05 -10.39 -16.34
CA ILE A 159 -1.73 -10.06 -16.89
C ILE A 159 -0.62 -10.83 -16.18
N GLY A 160 0.30 -11.35 -16.97
CA GLY A 160 1.54 -11.97 -16.49
C GLY A 160 1.31 -13.30 -15.77
N GLY A 161 2.15 -13.60 -14.78
CA GLY A 161 2.12 -14.87 -14.05
C GLY A 161 2.93 -15.99 -14.72
N LEU A 162 3.44 -16.91 -13.92
CA LEU A 162 4.17 -18.08 -14.42
C LEU A 162 3.20 -19.20 -14.81
N PRO A 163 3.48 -19.99 -15.86
CA PRO A 163 4.70 -19.93 -16.67
C PRO A 163 4.63 -18.92 -17.84
N HIS A 164 3.49 -18.25 -18.05
CA HIS A 164 3.23 -17.41 -19.23
C HIS A 164 3.33 -15.90 -18.92
N GLY A 165 4.54 -15.44 -18.56
CA GLY A 165 4.78 -14.12 -17.94
C GLY A 165 4.41 -12.86 -18.73
N THR A 166 4.00 -12.97 -19.99
CA THR A 166 3.56 -11.82 -20.82
C THR A 166 2.09 -11.91 -21.26
N VAL A 167 1.39 -13.00 -20.94
CA VAL A 167 0.02 -13.22 -21.42
C VAL A 167 -0.93 -12.17 -20.83
N ASN A 168 -1.85 -11.72 -21.69
CA ASN A 168 -2.93 -10.79 -21.36
C ASN A 168 -4.26 -11.42 -21.80
N GLU A 169 -4.95 -12.06 -20.85
CA GLU A 169 -6.27 -12.67 -21.05
C GLU A 169 -7.34 -11.77 -20.44
N VAL A 170 -8.53 -11.74 -21.04
CA VAL A 170 -9.63 -10.90 -20.58
C VAL A 170 -10.83 -11.77 -20.31
N TYR A 171 -11.28 -11.73 -19.06
CA TYR A 171 -12.52 -12.35 -18.63
C TYR A 171 -13.67 -11.36 -18.78
N ASP A 172 -14.77 -11.85 -19.33
CA ASP A 172 -16.05 -11.15 -19.40
C ASP A 172 -17.01 -11.73 -18.37
N PRO A 173 -17.24 -11.05 -17.23
CA PRO A 173 -18.17 -11.54 -16.22
C PRO A 173 -19.62 -11.66 -16.70
N ALA A 174 -20.03 -10.85 -17.70
CA ALA A 174 -21.41 -10.84 -18.20
C ALA A 174 -21.73 -12.06 -19.06
N THR A 175 -20.73 -12.56 -19.80
CA THR A 175 -20.88 -13.71 -20.70
C THR A 175 -20.20 -14.98 -20.18
N ASN A 176 -19.52 -14.88 -19.04
CA ASN A 176 -18.68 -15.93 -18.46
C ASN A 176 -17.73 -16.54 -19.50
N SER A 177 -17.01 -15.68 -20.22
CA SER A 177 -16.16 -16.08 -21.36
C SER A 177 -14.82 -15.37 -21.36
N TRP A 178 -13.91 -15.87 -22.19
CA TRP A 178 -12.52 -15.41 -22.27
C TRP A 178 -12.18 -14.90 -23.67
N SER A 179 -11.30 -13.90 -23.71
CA SER A 179 -10.62 -13.45 -24.92
C SER A 179 -9.15 -13.15 -24.61
N THR A 180 -8.34 -12.93 -25.64
CA THR A 180 -6.91 -12.58 -25.50
C THR A 180 -6.63 -11.22 -26.11
N LYS A 181 -5.73 -10.47 -25.49
CA LYS A 181 -5.28 -9.14 -25.91
C LYS A 181 -3.78 -9.13 -26.17
N VAL A 182 -3.26 -7.99 -26.61
CA VAL A 182 -1.83 -7.86 -26.91
C VAL A 182 -1.02 -8.13 -25.63
N SER A 183 -0.08 -9.06 -25.74
CA SER A 183 0.83 -9.44 -24.66
C SER A 183 1.72 -8.28 -24.21
N MET A 184 2.10 -8.32 -22.94
CA MET A 184 3.05 -7.37 -22.37
C MET A 184 4.40 -7.44 -23.09
N PRO A 185 4.99 -6.31 -23.54
CA PRO A 185 6.24 -6.31 -24.30
C PRO A 185 7.43 -6.89 -23.56
N ILE A 186 7.52 -6.64 -22.25
CA ILE A 186 8.63 -7.07 -21.39
C ILE A 186 8.04 -7.89 -20.24
N ASN A 187 8.54 -9.11 -20.04
CA ASN A 187 8.24 -9.90 -18.85
C ASN A 187 8.99 -9.32 -17.64
N ALA A 188 8.37 -8.35 -16.96
CA ALA A 188 9.01 -7.57 -15.89
C ALA A 188 8.35 -7.76 -14.52
N GLY A 189 7.76 -8.91 -14.23
CA GLY A 189 7.15 -9.18 -12.91
C GLY A 189 5.68 -8.81 -12.81
N PHE A 190 5.19 -8.76 -11.58
CA PHE A 190 3.81 -9.09 -11.23
C PHE A 190 3.06 -8.01 -10.44
N ALA A 191 3.45 -6.73 -10.46
CA ALA A 191 2.69 -5.69 -9.76
C ALA A 191 1.90 -4.87 -10.77
N SER A 192 0.56 -4.86 -10.67
CA SER A 192 -0.27 -3.99 -11.48
C SER A 192 -1.40 -3.31 -10.71
N ALA A 193 -1.77 -2.14 -11.20
CA ALA A 193 -2.87 -1.35 -10.67
C ALA A 193 -3.53 -0.53 -11.78
N VAL A 194 -4.77 -0.12 -11.54
CA VAL A 194 -5.59 0.64 -12.50
C VAL A 194 -5.73 2.09 -12.07
N VAL A 195 -5.44 3.01 -12.98
CA VAL A 195 -5.79 4.43 -12.86
C VAL A 195 -6.33 4.91 -14.20
N ASP A 196 -7.48 5.61 -14.19
CA ASP A 196 -8.10 6.22 -15.37
C ASP A 196 -8.22 5.25 -16.57
N ASN A 197 -8.78 4.06 -16.31
CA ASN A 197 -8.98 2.99 -17.29
C ASN A 197 -7.71 2.51 -18.00
N LYS A 198 -6.54 2.71 -17.39
CA LYS A 198 -5.27 2.14 -17.85
C LYS A 198 -4.69 1.23 -16.79
N ILE A 199 -4.04 0.17 -17.25
CA ILE A 199 -3.37 -0.79 -16.38
C ILE A 199 -1.89 -0.46 -16.37
N TYR A 200 -1.35 -0.17 -15.19
CA TYR A 200 0.07 0.10 -14.97
C TYR A 200 0.70 -1.19 -14.44
N SER A 201 1.48 -1.87 -15.27
CA SER A 201 2.28 -3.03 -14.89
C SER A 201 3.72 -2.59 -14.63
N VAL A 202 4.23 -2.88 -13.44
CA VAL A 202 5.53 -2.41 -12.97
C VAL A 202 6.33 -3.56 -12.37
N GLY A 203 7.61 -3.61 -12.70
CA GLY A 203 8.56 -4.47 -12.01
C GLY A 203 9.89 -4.57 -12.74
N SER A 204 10.66 -5.60 -12.42
CA SER A 204 12.04 -5.76 -12.91
C SER A 204 12.21 -6.93 -13.88
N TYR A 205 13.15 -6.77 -14.80
CA TYR A 205 13.56 -7.78 -15.78
C TYR A 205 15.08 -7.78 -15.95
N GLY A 206 15.63 -8.91 -16.40
CA GLY A 206 17.01 -8.99 -16.83
C GLY A 206 17.19 -8.43 -18.24
N ARG A 207 18.08 -7.46 -18.40
CA ARG A 207 18.51 -6.94 -19.70
C ARG A 207 19.95 -7.34 -20.00
N SER A 208 20.25 -7.66 -21.26
CA SER A 208 21.62 -7.92 -21.69
C SER A 208 22.30 -6.61 -22.05
N VAL A 209 23.45 -6.32 -21.43
CA VAL A 209 24.23 -5.09 -21.64
C VAL A 209 25.66 -5.47 -22.01
N TYR A 210 26.20 -4.85 -23.06
CA TYR A 210 27.58 -5.05 -23.46
C TYR A 210 28.52 -4.20 -22.60
N HIS A 211 29.56 -4.84 -22.07
CA HIS A 211 30.61 -4.23 -21.28
C HIS A 211 31.94 -4.33 -22.03
N GLU A 212 32.48 -3.18 -22.44
CA GLU A 212 33.74 -3.09 -23.19
C GLU A 212 34.93 -3.68 -22.40
N ASP A 213 34.97 -3.45 -21.09
CA ASP A 213 36.06 -3.88 -20.20
C ASP A 213 36.27 -5.40 -20.15
N ILE A 214 35.20 -6.17 -20.39
CA ILE A 214 35.24 -7.63 -20.42
C ILE A 214 35.00 -8.20 -21.83
N GLY A 215 34.82 -7.33 -22.83
CA GLY A 215 34.56 -7.72 -24.22
C GLY A 215 33.29 -8.57 -24.40
N GLY A 216 32.27 -8.41 -23.56
CA GLY A 216 31.12 -9.33 -23.52
C GLY A 216 29.84 -8.74 -22.91
N ASN A 217 28.76 -9.51 -22.97
CA ASN A 217 27.46 -9.11 -22.39
C ASN A 217 27.32 -9.61 -20.95
N LEU A 218 26.82 -8.76 -20.06
CA LEU A 218 26.32 -9.12 -18.74
C LEU A 218 24.81 -8.93 -18.66
N THR A 219 24.15 -9.76 -17.86
CA THR A 219 22.74 -9.53 -17.51
C THR A 219 22.66 -8.56 -16.35
N GLU A 220 22.10 -7.39 -16.59
CA GLU A 220 21.80 -6.39 -15.58
C GLU A 220 20.31 -6.41 -15.24
N MET A 221 19.97 -6.14 -13.97
CA MET A 221 18.58 -5.92 -13.59
C MET A 221 18.14 -4.50 -13.93
N ALA A 222 16.95 -4.36 -14.50
CA ALA A 222 16.33 -3.07 -14.75
C ALA A 222 14.84 -3.11 -14.40
N SER A 223 14.30 -1.99 -13.91
CA SER A 223 12.87 -1.81 -13.69
C SER A 223 12.20 -1.18 -14.91
N VAL A 224 10.91 -1.47 -15.12
CA VAL A 224 10.10 -0.84 -16.17
C VAL A 224 8.67 -0.61 -15.70
N THR A 225 8.07 0.45 -16.23
CA THR A 225 6.65 0.77 -16.15
C THR A 225 6.04 0.60 -17.52
N GLN A 226 5.09 -0.33 -17.63
CA GLN A 226 4.38 -0.67 -18.87
C GLN A 226 2.91 -0.33 -18.67
N ILE A 227 2.36 0.51 -19.55
CA ILE A 227 1.01 1.05 -19.43
C ILE A 227 0.17 0.47 -20.56
N TYR A 228 -0.76 -0.40 -20.21
CA TYR A 228 -1.71 -0.94 -21.17
C TYR A 228 -2.91 0.00 -21.30
N ASN A 229 -3.25 0.33 -22.54
CA ASN A 229 -4.48 1.04 -22.89
C ASN A 229 -5.49 0.03 -23.50
N PRO A 230 -6.55 -0.32 -22.76
CA PRO A 230 -7.61 -1.20 -23.24
C PRO A 230 -8.39 -0.69 -24.46
N GLU A 231 -8.50 0.63 -24.66
CA GLU A 231 -9.29 1.24 -25.74
C GLU A 231 -8.71 0.93 -27.12
N ASN A 232 -7.38 0.92 -27.23
CA ASN A 232 -6.66 0.67 -28.47
C ASN A 232 -5.81 -0.62 -28.44
N ASN A 233 -5.92 -1.42 -27.37
CA ASN A 233 -5.22 -2.69 -27.21
C ASN A 233 -3.69 -2.56 -27.40
N SER A 234 -3.08 -1.55 -26.78
CA SER A 234 -1.65 -1.24 -26.94
C SER A 234 -0.94 -1.01 -25.62
N TRP A 235 0.38 -1.22 -25.63
CA TRP A 235 1.27 -0.97 -24.49
C TRP A 235 2.15 0.24 -24.78
N ASN A 236 2.33 1.10 -23.78
CA ASN A 236 3.24 2.23 -23.79
C ASN A 236 4.22 2.13 -22.62
N LYS A 237 5.37 2.80 -22.73
CA LYS A 237 6.37 2.84 -21.65
C LYS A 237 6.18 4.11 -20.82
N GLY A 238 6.09 3.95 -19.50
CA GLY A 238 6.19 5.06 -18.53
C GLY A 238 7.63 5.35 -18.13
N ALA A 239 7.83 6.40 -17.35
CA ALA A 239 9.12 6.66 -16.70
C ALA A 239 9.53 5.45 -15.86
N PRO A 240 10.80 5.04 -15.90
CA PRO A 240 11.26 3.88 -15.15
C PRO A 240 11.22 4.17 -13.64
N PRO A 241 10.93 3.16 -12.80
CA PRO A 241 11.04 3.28 -11.36
C PRO A 241 12.45 3.70 -10.92
N PRO A 242 12.57 4.51 -9.85
CA PRO A 242 13.84 5.05 -9.38
C PRO A 242 14.77 3.99 -8.77
N SER A 243 14.24 2.84 -8.34
CA SER A 243 15.03 1.71 -7.86
C SER A 243 14.54 0.37 -8.41
N ILE A 244 15.34 -0.68 -8.19
CA ILE A 244 14.98 -2.04 -8.59
C ILE A 244 13.79 -2.51 -7.77
N ILE A 245 12.75 -2.95 -8.45
CA ILE A 245 11.60 -3.60 -7.82
C ILE A 245 11.94 -5.07 -7.68
N ASN A 246 12.28 -5.49 -6.46
CA ASN A 246 12.56 -6.89 -6.19
C ASN A 246 11.25 -7.69 -6.26
N GLY A 247 11.08 -8.43 -7.35
CA GLY A 247 9.92 -9.31 -7.61
C GLY A 247 10.18 -10.40 -8.65
N ALA A 248 11.42 -10.52 -9.15
CA ALA A 248 11.80 -11.54 -10.11
C ALA A 248 11.81 -12.92 -9.43
N GLY A 249 10.76 -13.71 -9.63
CA GLY A 249 10.68 -15.09 -9.13
C GLY A 249 9.33 -15.54 -8.56
N GLY A 250 8.37 -14.64 -8.31
CA GLY A 250 7.00 -15.05 -8.02
C GLY A 250 6.26 -14.40 -6.84
N GLY A 251 6.32 -13.07 -6.67
CA GLY A 251 5.23 -12.37 -5.95
C GLY A 251 5.59 -11.46 -4.76
N SER A 252 6.71 -10.73 -4.78
CA SER A 252 7.09 -9.86 -3.64
C SER A 252 6.66 -8.39 -3.77
N ALA A 253 6.24 -7.93 -4.96
CA ALA A 253 5.84 -6.54 -5.17
C ALA A 253 4.31 -6.40 -5.21
N LEU A 254 3.78 -5.50 -4.40
CA LEU A 254 2.37 -5.14 -4.35
C LEU A 254 2.16 -3.81 -5.09
N ALA A 255 1.13 -3.75 -5.92
CA ALA A 255 0.66 -2.51 -6.53
C ALA A 255 -0.75 -2.17 -6.03
N LEU A 256 -0.95 -0.90 -5.65
CA LEU A 256 -2.25 -0.34 -5.27
C LEU A 256 -2.43 1.01 -5.95
N ALA A 257 -3.68 1.47 -6.10
CA ALA A 257 -3.95 2.78 -6.69
C ALA A 257 -5.04 3.53 -5.94
N THR A 258 -4.86 4.85 -5.86
CA THR A 258 -5.86 5.78 -5.34
C THR A 258 -6.75 6.27 -6.47
N SER A 259 -8.02 6.47 -6.15
CA SER A 259 -9.08 6.85 -7.09
C SER A 259 -9.10 8.34 -7.42
N GLY A 260 -8.49 9.19 -6.60
CA GLY A 260 -8.60 10.64 -6.75
C GLY A 260 -9.74 11.28 -5.95
N GLN A 261 -10.44 10.52 -5.11
CA GLN A 261 -11.60 11.01 -4.35
C GLN A 261 -11.19 11.67 -3.03
N MET A 262 -10.24 11.05 -2.32
CA MET A 262 -9.73 11.49 -1.02
C MET A 262 -8.21 11.71 -1.04
N ALA A 263 -7.48 11.12 -1.99
CA ALA A 263 -6.07 11.39 -2.23
C ALA A 263 -5.76 11.49 -3.73
N PRO A 264 -4.69 12.18 -4.14
CA PRO A 264 -4.32 12.30 -5.56
C PRO A 264 -4.21 10.94 -6.24
N LYS A 265 -4.62 10.86 -7.51
CA LYS A 265 -4.50 9.63 -8.31
C LYS A 265 -3.04 9.23 -8.47
N ARG A 266 -2.68 8.07 -7.95
CA ARG A 266 -1.31 7.54 -7.92
C ARG A 266 -1.33 6.03 -8.00
N VAL A 267 -0.24 5.47 -8.49
CA VAL A 267 0.07 4.04 -8.37
C VAL A 267 1.17 3.89 -7.34
N TYR A 268 0.95 3.03 -6.35
CA TYR A 268 1.86 2.76 -5.24
C TYR A 268 2.43 1.37 -5.42
N ILE A 269 3.75 1.28 -5.47
CA ILE A 269 4.49 0.02 -5.51
C ILE A 269 5.20 -0.16 -4.19
N LEU A 270 4.79 -1.18 -3.44
CA LEU A 270 5.49 -1.63 -2.25
C LEU A 270 6.35 -2.83 -2.62
N SER A 271 7.66 -2.72 -2.42
CA SER A 271 8.61 -3.79 -2.70
C SER A 271 9.82 -3.72 -1.77
N GLN A 272 10.50 -4.84 -1.59
CA GLN A 272 11.76 -4.90 -0.85
C GLN A 272 12.83 -4.02 -1.52
N SER A 273 13.48 -3.14 -0.74
CA SER A 273 14.61 -2.34 -1.21
C SER A 273 15.86 -3.20 -1.42
N SER A 274 16.62 -2.93 -2.47
CA SER A 274 17.84 -3.70 -2.83
C SER A 274 19.04 -3.43 -1.93
N THR A 275 18.99 -2.42 -1.04
CA THR A 275 20.16 -1.96 -0.27
C THR A 275 20.00 -2.09 1.24
N ILE A 276 18.78 -2.26 1.75
CA ILE A 276 18.47 -2.40 3.18
C ILE A 276 17.21 -3.27 3.26
N TYR A 277 17.08 -4.15 4.25
CA TYR A 277 15.92 -5.04 4.48
C TYR A 277 14.58 -4.30 4.78
N ASN A 278 14.45 -3.04 4.37
CA ASN A 278 13.24 -2.22 4.47
C ASN A 278 12.41 -2.31 3.18
N TYR A 279 11.11 -2.04 3.29
CA TYR A 279 10.23 -1.93 2.13
C TYR A 279 10.12 -0.49 1.70
N SER A 280 10.51 -0.25 0.45
CA SER A 280 10.35 1.07 -0.17
C SER A 280 8.95 1.19 -0.74
N LEU A 281 8.26 2.27 -0.41
CA LEU A 281 7.04 2.67 -1.09
C LEU A 281 7.39 3.63 -2.23
N GLN A 282 7.42 3.11 -3.46
CA GLN A 282 7.63 3.90 -4.66
C GLN A 282 6.28 4.35 -5.23
N ILE A 283 6.12 5.64 -5.52
CA ILE A 283 4.85 6.23 -5.94
C ILE A 283 5.01 6.77 -7.35
N TYR A 284 4.18 6.30 -8.27
CA TYR A 284 4.11 6.81 -9.62
C TYR A 284 2.96 7.80 -9.77
N ASN A 285 3.25 8.94 -10.39
CA ASN A 285 2.29 9.93 -10.81
C ASN A 285 1.92 9.74 -12.30
N PRO A 286 0.69 9.27 -12.61
CA PRO A 286 0.24 9.12 -13.99
C PRO A 286 0.06 10.44 -14.76
N GLU A 287 -0.14 11.57 -14.08
CA GLU A 287 -0.44 12.86 -14.70
C GLU A 287 0.80 13.50 -15.35
N ASP A 288 1.95 13.41 -14.69
CA ASP A 288 3.21 13.99 -15.18
C ASP A 288 4.29 12.94 -15.51
N ASN A 289 3.95 11.65 -15.37
CA ASN A 289 4.84 10.53 -15.65
C ASN A 289 6.13 10.58 -14.80
N THR A 290 6.01 10.86 -13.51
CA THR A 290 7.14 10.91 -12.57
C THR A 290 7.02 9.89 -11.44
N TRP A 291 8.14 9.66 -10.75
CA TRP A 291 8.21 8.80 -9.56
C TRP A 291 8.67 9.60 -8.36
N SER A 292 8.15 9.25 -7.18
CA SER A 292 8.57 9.74 -5.88
C SER A 292 8.60 8.59 -4.86
N TYR A 293 8.98 8.89 -3.62
CA TYR A 293 8.94 7.95 -2.50
C TYR A 293 7.87 8.37 -1.49
N GLY A 294 7.19 7.39 -0.91
CA GLY A 294 6.38 7.54 0.29
C GLY A 294 7.16 7.12 1.55
N ALA A 295 6.50 7.16 2.70
CA ALA A 295 7.06 6.63 3.93
C ALA A 295 7.27 5.12 3.83
N ASP A 296 8.44 4.68 4.26
CA ASP A 296 8.78 3.26 4.30
C ASP A 296 7.94 2.54 5.35
N LEU A 297 7.54 1.32 5.01
CA LEU A 297 6.91 0.42 5.96
C LEU A 297 8.01 -0.23 6.81
N SER A 298 7.92 -0.06 8.13
CA SER A 298 8.94 -0.58 9.06
C SER A 298 8.88 -2.10 9.26
N ALA A 299 7.76 -2.74 8.90
CA ALA A 299 7.55 -4.18 9.02
C ALA A 299 7.87 -4.90 7.69
N VAL A 300 8.58 -6.02 7.79
CA VAL A 300 8.89 -6.88 6.64
C VAL A 300 7.62 -7.64 6.22
N CYS A 301 7.20 -7.54 4.95
CA CYS A 301 5.92 -8.12 4.50
C CYS A 301 6.00 -8.70 3.07
N ASP A 302 6.99 -9.55 2.80
CA ASP A 302 7.06 -10.25 1.50
C ASP A 302 5.80 -11.08 1.27
N TYR A 303 5.33 -11.16 0.03
CA TYR A 303 4.10 -11.89 -0.31
C TYR A 303 2.86 -11.41 0.46
N ALA A 304 2.90 -10.18 0.99
CA ALA A 304 1.69 -9.49 1.41
C ALA A 304 0.86 -9.11 0.19
N SER A 305 -0.42 -8.91 0.44
CA SER A 305 -1.36 -8.38 -0.54
C SER A 305 -2.05 -7.17 0.07
N GLY A 306 -2.83 -6.44 -0.72
CA GLY A 306 -3.41 -5.20 -0.24
C GLY A 306 -4.72 -4.82 -0.90
N GLY A 307 -5.37 -3.85 -0.28
CA GLY A 307 -6.62 -3.27 -0.75
C GLY A 307 -6.61 -1.76 -0.53
N VAL A 308 -7.62 -1.09 -1.08
CA VAL A 308 -7.80 0.36 -0.95
C VAL A 308 -9.22 0.67 -0.51
N ILE A 309 -9.36 1.43 0.58
CA ILE A 309 -10.64 1.94 1.06
C ILE A 309 -10.52 3.45 1.20
N ASN A 310 -11.38 4.20 0.52
CA ASN A 310 -11.41 5.67 0.57
C ASN A 310 -10.03 6.30 0.34
N ASP A 311 -9.29 5.79 -0.65
CA ASP A 311 -7.91 6.14 -0.98
C ASP A 311 -6.87 5.92 0.14
N LYS A 312 -7.19 5.18 1.19
CA LYS A 312 -6.20 4.62 2.12
C LYS A 312 -5.83 3.22 1.69
N LEU A 313 -4.53 2.90 1.78
CA LEU A 313 -4.00 1.62 1.37
C LEU A 313 -3.91 0.71 2.59
N TYR A 314 -4.21 -0.57 2.41
CA TYR A 314 -4.06 -1.60 3.43
C TYR A 314 -3.09 -2.65 2.91
N VAL A 315 -2.12 -3.02 3.73
CA VAL A 315 -1.17 -4.12 3.48
C VAL A 315 -1.44 -5.20 4.51
N ILE A 316 -1.79 -6.39 4.03
CA ILE A 316 -2.28 -7.49 4.84
C ILE A 316 -1.37 -8.70 4.68
N GLY A 317 -1.00 -9.29 5.81
CA GLY A 317 -0.27 -10.56 5.88
C GLY A 317 1.15 -10.48 5.33
N GLY A 318 1.52 -11.51 4.56
CA GLY A 318 2.87 -11.69 4.04
C GLY A 318 3.74 -12.53 4.96
N VAL A 319 5.05 -12.43 4.82
CA VAL A 319 6.03 -13.15 5.65
C VAL A 319 6.97 -12.18 6.33
N ASN A 320 7.24 -12.47 7.60
CA ASN A 320 8.35 -11.86 8.30
C ASN A 320 9.60 -12.70 7.98
N ARG A 321 10.62 -12.11 7.36
CA ARG A 321 11.92 -12.78 7.26
C ARG A 321 12.62 -12.68 8.60
N ASP A 322 12.80 -13.82 9.26
CA ASP A 322 13.79 -13.91 10.33
C ASP A 322 15.18 -13.82 9.67
N THR A 323 15.89 -12.73 9.94
CA THR A 323 17.22 -12.46 9.38
C THR A 323 18.32 -13.39 9.92
N SER A 324 18.00 -14.34 10.79
CA SER A 324 18.96 -15.23 11.43
C SER A 324 19.22 -16.56 10.70
N THR A 325 18.48 -16.89 9.63
CA THR A 325 18.67 -18.16 8.89
C THR A 325 19.02 -17.93 7.42
N GLU A 326 20.15 -18.47 6.96
CA GLU A 326 20.70 -18.30 5.60
C GLU A 326 19.95 -19.08 4.50
N ASP A 327 18.88 -19.80 4.83
CA ASP A 327 18.17 -20.68 3.90
C ASP A 327 17.06 -19.94 3.13
N TRP A 328 17.44 -19.13 2.15
CA TRP A 328 16.51 -18.41 1.27
C TRP A 328 15.65 -19.32 0.37
N TYR A 329 16.01 -20.61 0.25
CA TYR A 329 15.39 -21.57 -0.67
C TYR A 329 14.44 -22.57 0.02
N TYR A 330 14.57 -22.75 1.34
CA TYR A 330 13.72 -23.65 2.16
C TYR A 330 13.40 -23.09 3.58
N GLY A 331 13.82 -21.86 3.89
CA GLY A 331 13.72 -21.27 5.21
C GLY A 331 12.28 -21.07 5.65
N ILE A 332 12.02 -21.40 6.92
CA ILE A 332 10.73 -21.25 7.58
C ILE A 332 10.27 -19.81 7.43
N THR A 333 9.44 -19.56 6.44
CA THR A 333 8.84 -18.25 6.19
C THR A 333 7.66 -18.17 7.13
N ILE A 334 7.79 -17.37 8.20
CA ILE A 334 6.74 -17.25 9.21
C ILE A 334 5.66 -16.33 8.63
N PRO A 335 4.45 -16.85 8.33
CA PRO A 335 3.37 -16.03 7.84
C PRO A 335 3.02 -14.96 8.89
N SER A 336 2.61 -13.80 8.43
CA SER A 336 2.23 -12.67 9.27
C SER A 336 0.72 -12.49 9.29
N ALA A 337 0.21 -11.99 10.41
CA ALA A 337 -1.17 -11.54 10.54
C ALA A 337 -1.29 -10.01 10.43
N ALA A 338 -0.21 -9.32 10.04
CA ALA A 338 -0.15 -7.87 10.01
C ALA A 338 -1.27 -7.24 9.17
N ASN A 339 -1.71 -6.07 9.61
CA ASN A 339 -2.68 -5.22 8.95
C ASN A 339 -2.21 -3.77 9.11
N GLU A 340 -1.65 -3.22 8.04
CA GLU A 340 -1.01 -1.91 8.05
C GLU A 340 -1.77 -0.96 7.14
N GLU A 341 -2.27 0.14 7.70
CA GLU A 341 -2.96 1.20 6.96
C GLU A 341 -1.97 2.31 6.61
N TYR A 342 -1.84 2.63 5.33
CA TYR A 342 -1.11 3.82 4.86
C TYR A 342 -2.08 4.92 4.47
N THR A 343 -1.85 6.11 5.04
CA THR A 343 -2.52 7.34 4.65
C THR A 343 -1.66 8.05 3.60
N PRO A 344 -2.10 8.19 2.34
CA PRO A 344 -1.27 8.78 1.30
C PRO A 344 -0.93 10.24 1.45
N LEU A 345 0.18 10.63 0.84
CA LEU A 345 0.57 12.02 0.66
C LEU A 345 -0.54 12.79 -0.10
N GLY A 346 -1.00 13.91 0.46
CA GLY A 346 -2.12 14.70 -0.04
C GLY A 346 -3.50 14.19 0.36
N TYR A 347 -3.61 13.23 1.28
CA TYR A 347 -4.92 12.73 1.76
C TYR A 347 -5.74 13.84 2.41
N GLY A 348 -7.03 13.91 2.09
CA GLY A 348 -7.96 14.90 2.63
C GLY A 348 -7.83 16.31 2.03
N THR A 349 -6.89 16.52 1.11
CA THR A 349 -6.72 17.81 0.41
C THR A 349 -7.65 17.97 -0.80
N ILE A 350 -8.21 16.86 -1.28
CA ILE A 350 -9.19 16.86 -2.36
C ILE A 350 -10.56 17.15 -1.77
N ILE A 351 -11.16 18.27 -2.18
CA ILE A 351 -12.57 18.55 -1.88
C ILE A 351 -13.39 17.79 -2.94
N PRO A 352 -14.22 16.80 -2.54
CA PRO A 352 -15.01 16.06 -3.51
C PRO A 352 -15.93 17.00 -4.30
N GLN A 353 -15.91 16.92 -5.63
CA GLN A 353 -16.86 17.66 -6.45
C GLN A 353 -18.27 17.13 -6.17
N GLY A 354 -19.02 17.84 -5.33
CA GLY A 354 -20.35 17.46 -4.88
C GLY A 354 -20.73 17.96 -3.49
N SER A 355 -19.79 18.41 -2.65
CA SER A 355 -20.12 19.15 -1.43
C SER A 355 -20.27 20.64 -1.74
N SER A 356 -21.32 21.01 -2.46
CA SER A 356 -21.82 22.39 -2.32
C SER A 356 -22.27 22.53 -0.87
N THR A 357 -21.43 23.15 -0.03
CA THR A 357 -21.90 23.78 1.20
C THR A 357 -23.10 24.63 0.81
N PRO A 358 -24.28 24.53 1.47
CA PRO A 358 -25.31 25.51 1.24
C PRO A 358 -24.67 26.87 1.53
N THR A 359 -24.63 27.74 0.53
CA THR A 359 -24.28 29.14 0.70
C THR A 359 -25.26 29.69 1.71
N SER A 360 -24.85 29.80 2.98
CA SER A 360 -25.62 30.55 3.95
C SER A 360 -25.59 32.00 3.48
N GLU A 361 -26.75 32.53 3.14
CA GLU A 361 -26.98 33.96 3.06
C GLU A 361 -26.29 34.68 4.23
N THR A 362 -25.56 35.72 3.85
CA THR A 362 -25.02 36.82 4.67
C THR A 362 -25.44 36.81 6.15
N ALA A 363 -24.59 36.29 7.02
CA ALA A 363 -24.49 36.75 8.39
C ALA A 363 -23.37 37.78 8.47
N GLU A 364 -23.71 38.99 8.91
CA GLU A 364 -22.75 40.08 9.18
C GLU A 364 -21.56 39.61 10.05
N PRO A 365 -20.38 40.25 9.95
CA PRO A 365 -19.25 39.90 10.79
C PRO A 365 -19.60 40.21 12.26
N SER A 366 -19.90 39.18 13.03
CA SER A 366 -19.93 39.28 14.48
C SER A 366 -18.49 39.50 14.96
N ASN A 367 -18.25 40.69 15.50
CA ASN A 367 -17.01 41.02 16.18
C ASN A 367 -16.71 39.96 17.24
N LEU A 368 -15.72 39.12 16.99
CA LEU A 368 -15.15 38.23 17.99
C LEU A 368 -14.36 39.10 18.98
N ILE A 369 -15.07 39.64 19.98
CA ILE A 369 -14.44 40.21 21.17
C ILE A 369 -13.82 39.03 21.93
N ILE A 370 -12.53 38.78 21.69
CA ILE A 370 -11.73 37.95 22.58
C ILE A 370 -11.71 38.68 23.93
N PRO A 371 -12.22 38.10 25.03
CA PRO A 371 -12.12 38.77 26.32
C PRO A 371 -10.64 38.90 26.67
N VAL A 372 -10.18 40.14 26.80
CA VAL A 372 -8.81 40.56 27.21
C VAL A 372 -8.40 39.99 28.58
N ALA A 373 -9.29 39.26 29.28
CA ALA A 373 -9.05 38.67 30.58
C ALA A 373 -8.12 37.44 30.58
N THR A 374 -7.97 36.70 29.48
CA THR A 374 -7.18 35.44 29.47
C THR A 374 -5.71 35.64 29.10
N VAL A 375 -5.36 36.78 28.48
CA VAL A 375 -3.96 37.10 28.13
C VAL A 375 -3.22 37.74 29.31
N LEU A 376 -3.92 38.40 30.24
CA LEU A 376 -3.32 39.02 31.42
C LEU A 376 -3.01 38.05 32.57
N THR A 377 -3.64 36.87 32.60
CA THR A 377 -3.43 35.89 33.67
C THR A 377 -2.10 35.15 33.54
N VAL A 378 -1.67 34.87 32.30
CA VAL A 378 -0.38 34.17 32.04
C VAL A 378 0.81 35.12 32.26
N ALA A 379 0.69 36.40 31.89
CA ALA A 379 1.74 37.39 32.13
C ALA A 379 1.97 37.69 33.63
N ALA A 380 0.90 37.72 34.44
CA ALA A 380 1.00 37.95 35.88
C ALA A 380 1.68 36.78 36.63
N ILE A 381 1.43 35.53 36.19
CA ILE A 381 2.05 34.33 36.80
C ILE A 381 3.55 34.28 36.51
N VAL A 382 3.97 34.62 35.29
CA VAL A 382 5.38 34.61 34.90
C VAL A 382 6.20 35.67 35.66
N ILE A 383 5.64 36.89 35.85
CA ILE A 383 6.28 37.97 36.62
C ILE A 383 6.33 37.63 38.12
N GLY A 384 5.27 37.02 38.67
CA GLY A 384 5.22 36.61 40.07
C GLY A 384 6.27 35.54 40.42
N VAL A 385 6.46 34.54 39.55
CA VAL A 385 7.43 33.46 39.77
C VAL A 385 8.87 33.96 39.63
N THR A 386 9.16 34.89 38.70
CA THR A 386 10.51 35.49 38.59
C THR A 386 10.86 36.38 39.77
N ALA A 387 9.91 37.15 40.31
CA ALA A 387 10.13 37.98 41.50
C ALA A 387 10.41 37.12 42.75
N ILE A 388 9.67 36.02 42.95
CA ILE A 388 9.89 35.12 44.09
C ILE A 388 11.28 34.47 44.03
N VAL A 389 11.72 34.02 42.87
CA VAL A 389 13.06 33.43 42.69
C VAL A 389 14.16 34.47 42.89
N TYR A 390 13.97 35.70 42.44
CA TYR A 390 14.91 36.81 42.64
C TYR A 390 15.08 37.16 44.13
N PHE A 391 13.98 37.32 44.87
CA PHE A 391 14.04 37.68 46.29
C PHE A 391 14.52 36.54 47.21
N LYS A 392 14.24 35.27 46.87
CA LYS A 392 14.78 34.12 47.63
C LYS A 392 16.30 34.02 47.49
N LYS A 393 16.86 34.39 46.34
CA LYS A 393 18.31 34.38 46.06
C LYS A 393 19.06 35.56 46.71
N HIS A 394 18.39 36.67 46.99
CA HIS A 394 19.01 37.84 47.64
C HIS A 394 18.76 37.96 49.15
N ARG A 395 17.94 37.10 49.75
CA ARG A 395 17.79 36.98 51.21
C ARG A 395 18.88 36.15 51.91
N HIS A 396 19.81 35.54 51.18
CA HIS A 396 20.93 34.77 51.73
C HIS A 396 22.29 35.48 51.65
N ASN A 397 22.32 36.73 51.17
CA ASN A 397 23.55 37.55 51.07
C ASN A 397 23.40 38.92 51.75
N ARG A 398 22.68 38.98 52.88
CA ARG A 398 22.75 40.10 53.83
C ARG A 398 22.87 39.58 55.24
#